data_AF-A0A1N6UL25-F1
#
_entry.id   AF-A0A1N6UL25-F1
#
_cell.length_a   1.000
_cell.length_b   1.000
_cell.length_c   1.000
_cell.angle_alpha   90.00
_cell.angle_beta   90.00
_cell.angle_gamma   90.00
#
_symmetry.space_group_name_H-M   'P 1'
#
loop_
_entity.id
_entity.type
_entity.pdbx_description
1 polymer ?
#
loop_
_entity_poly.entity_id
_entity_poly.type
_entity_poly.pdbx_seq_one_letter_code
_entity_poly.pdbx_strand_id
1 'polypeptide(L)' 'MSSKKKGKAKNSQLLIRINKEERDSFVELCDEMDTSAAREIRHFIRRFLAEHQPDTNEKE' A
#
# COMPACT_ATOMS: atom_id res chain seq x y z
N MET A 1 -27.23 22.36 -17.70
CA MET A 1 -26.36 21.18 -17.86
C MET A 1 -25.15 21.36 -16.96
N SER A 2 -25.15 20.77 -15.75
CA SER A 2 -24.08 20.99 -14.75
C SER A 2 -23.05 19.86 -14.82
N SER A 3 -21.83 20.20 -15.23
CA SER A 3 -20.71 19.29 -15.46
C SER A 3 -20.22 18.70 -14.14
N LYS A 4 -20.51 17.41 -13.91
CA LYS A 4 -20.05 16.66 -12.73
C LYS A 4 -18.53 16.50 -12.80
N LYS A 5 -17.79 17.39 -12.12
CA LYS A 5 -16.34 17.22 -11.88
C LYS A 5 -16.12 15.84 -11.27
N LYS A 6 -15.47 14.93 -12.01
CA LYS A 6 -14.93 13.68 -11.47
C LYS A 6 -13.91 14.07 -10.39
N GLY A 7 -14.35 14.11 -9.14
CA GLY A 7 -13.46 14.34 -8.00
C GLY A 7 -12.39 13.26 -8.01
N LYS A 8 -11.12 13.66 -7.91
CA LYS A 8 -9.98 12.75 -7.74
C LYS A 8 -10.41 11.69 -6.70
N ALA A 9 -10.35 10.42 -7.07
CA ALA A 9 -10.66 9.33 -6.15
C ALA A 9 -9.88 9.59 -4.86
N LYS A 10 -10.60 9.81 -3.76
CA LYS A 10 -9.99 10.02 -2.45
C LYS A 10 -9.18 8.76 -2.20
N ASN A 11 -7.86 8.89 -2.06
CA ASN A 11 -6.99 7.76 -1.76
C ASN A 11 -7.61 7.02 -0.56
N SER A 12 -8.06 5.78 -0.76
CA SER A 12 -8.66 4.98 0.29
C SER A 12 -7.61 4.76 1.37
N GLN A 13 -7.90 5.15 2.61
CA GLN A 13 -6.99 4.95 3.73
C GLN A 13 -7.14 3.52 4.25
N LEU A 14 -6.02 2.83 4.46
CA LEU A 14 -5.96 1.53 5.11
C LEU A 14 -5.53 1.73 6.57
N LEU A 15 -6.39 1.37 7.52
CA LEU A 15 -6.08 1.43 8.94
C LEU A 15 -5.73 0.01 9.42
N ILE A 16 -4.49 -0.19 9.84
CA ILE A 16 -3.98 -1.49 10.33
C ILE A 16 -3.68 -1.35 11.82
N ARG A 17 -4.13 -2.32 12.62
CA ARG A 17 -3.75 -2.44 14.04
C ARG A 17 -2.69 -3.51 14.16
N ILE A 18 -1.56 -3.14 14.73
CA ILE A 18 -0.42 -4.01 15.06
C ILE A 18 0.06 -3.68 16.47
N ASN A 19 0.90 -4.54 17.06
CA ASN A 19 1.46 -4.26 18.36
C ASN A 19 2.41 -3.06 18.31
N LYS A 20 2.53 -2.35 19.43
CA LYS A 20 3.39 -1.16 19.52
C LYS A 20 4.85 -1.50 19.24
N GLU A 21 5.35 -2.58 19.84
CA GLU A 21 6.74 -3.02 19.66
C GLU A 21 7.06 -3.33 18.19
N GLU A 22 6.18 -4.08 17.50
CA GLU A 22 6.33 -4.38 16.08
C GLU A 22 6.34 -3.12 15.20
N ARG A 23 5.44 -2.17 15.51
CA ARG A 23 5.36 -0.89 14.80
C ARG A 23 6.65 -0.10 14.97
N ASP A 24 7.13 0.02 16.21
CA ASP A 24 8.28 0.84 16.53
C ASP A 24 9.54 0.25 15.85
N SER A 25 9.75 -1.07 15.92
CA SER A 25 10.81 -1.76 15.19
C SER A 25 10.71 -1.62 13.66
N PHE A 26 9.49 -1.66 13.09
CA PHE A 26 9.31 -1.47 11.65
C PHE A 26 9.64 -0.03 11.22
N VAL A 27 9.23 0.97 12.00
CA VAL A 27 9.52 2.37 11.70
C VAL A 27 11.01 2.67 11.84
N GLU A 28 11.65 2.19 12.90
CA GLU A 28 13.11 2.33 13.09
C GLU A 28 13.88 1.76 11.90
N LEU A 29 13.51 0.56 11.44
CA LEU A 29 14.15 -0.05 10.27
C LEU A 29 13.91 0.76 8.99
N CYS A 30 12.72 1.34 8.81
CA CYS A 30 12.45 2.22 7.67
C CYS A 30 13.34 3.47 7.70
N ASP A 31 13.50 4.07 8.88
CA ASP A 31 14.32 5.26 9.07
C ASP A 31 15.81 4.96 8.80
N GLU A 32 16.31 3.80 9.25
CA GLU A 32 17.68 3.33 8.93
C GLU A 32 17.91 3.11 7.43
N MET A 33 16.87 2.75 6.69
CA MET A 33 16.93 2.50 5.25
C MET A 33 16.69 3.76 4.39
N ASP A 34 16.54 4.94 5.00
CA ASP A 34 16.12 6.18 4.32
C ASP A 34 14.79 6.01 3.55
N THR A 35 13.88 5.17 4.06
CA THR A 35 12.56 4.96 3.48
C THR A 35 11.44 5.28 4.47
N SER A 36 10.19 5.21 4.02
CA SER A 36 9.03 5.48 4.88
C SER A 36 8.20 4.21 5.04
N ALA A 37 7.66 4.00 6.24
CA ALA A 37 6.71 2.93 6.52
C ALA A 37 5.59 2.83 5.47
N ALA A 38 5.06 3.98 5.03
CA ALA A 38 4.02 4.03 4.00
C ALA A 38 4.51 3.62 2.59
N ARG A 39 5.79 3.87 2.26
CA ARG A 39 6.39 3.41 1.00
C ARG A 39 6.58 1.89 1.03
N GLU A 40 7.06 1.36 2.14
CA GLU A 40 7.36 -0.07 2.26
C GLU A 40 6.13 -0.93 2.37
N ILE A 41 5.09 -0.49 3.08
CA ILE A 41 3.79 -1.17 3.06
C ILE A 41 3.21 -1.17 1.63
N ARG A 42 3.33 -0.07 0.87
CA ARG A 42 2.84 -0.03 -0.51
C ARG A 42 3.62 -0.95 -1.45
N HIS A 43 4.95 -0.99 -1.32
CA HIS A 43 5.78 -1.91 -2.10
C HIS A 43 5.48 -3.36 -1.75
N PHE A 44 5.36 -3.67 -0.45
CA PHE A 44 4.99 -4.99 0.02
C PHE A 44 3.64 -5.42 -0.54
N ILE A 45 2.60 -4.59 -0.45
CA ILE A 45 1.26 -4.90 -1.00
C ILE A 45 1.35 -5.19 -2.50
N ARG A 46 2.06 -4.36 -3.28
CA ARG A 46 2.19 -4.56 -4.73
C ARG A 46 2.92 -5.86 -5.06
N ARG A 47 4.02 -6.13 -4.38
CA ARG A 47 4.82 -7.34 -4.56
C ARG A 47 4.01 -8.58 -4.17
N PHE A 48 3.35 -8.54 -3.02
CA PHE A 48 2.50 -9.61 -2.53
C PHE A 48 1.36 -9.93 -3.50
N LEU A 49 0.68 -8.90 -4.02
CA LEU A 49 -0.35 -9.06 -5.05
C LEU A 49 0.21 -9.65 -6.34
N ALA A 50 1.41 -9.24 -6.78
CA ALA A 50 2.04 -9.80 -7.98
C ALA A 50 2.45 -11.27 -7.81
N GLU A 51 2.91 -11.65 -6.61
CA GLU A 51 3.32 -13.03 -6.30
C GLU A 51 2.12 -13.98 -6.10
N HIS A 52 0.97 -13.46 -5.67
CA HIS A 52 -0.20 -14.27 -5.29
C HIS A 52 -1.44 -14.06 -6.18
N GLN A 53 -1.40 -13.14 -7.15
CA GLN A 53 -2.43 -13.12 -8.17
C GLN A 53 -2.27 -14.41 -8.99
N PRO A 54 -3.29 -15.29 -9.01
CA PRO A 54 -3.28 -16.39 -9.96
C PRO A 54 -3.20 -15.74 -11.33
N ASP A 55 -2.25 -16.18 -12.15
CA ASP A 55 -2.07 -15.74 -13.53
C ASP A 55 -3.39 -15.83 -14.29
N THR A 56 -4.21 -14.79 -14.21
CA THR A 56 -5.32 -14.55 -15.14
C THR A 56 -4.72 -13.78 -16.30
N ASN A 57 -3.69 -14.38 -16.89
CA ASN A 57 -3.26 -14.09 -18.25
C ASN A 57 -3.94 -15.11 -19.17
N GLU A 58 -5.26 -15.20 -19.08
CA GLU A 58 -6.09 -15.53 -20.23
C GLU A 58 -6.32 -14.21 -20.97
N LYS A 59 -5.42 -13.91 -21.92
CA LYS A 59 -5.72 -12.95 -22.97
C LYS A 59 -5.80 -13.72 -24.28
N GLU A 60 -6.96 -13.53 -24.92
CA GLU A 60 -7.42 -13.90 -26.27
C GLU A 60 -6.36 -14.13 -27.34
#